data_AF-A0A442LV59-F1
#
_entry.id   AF-A0A442LV59-F1
#
_cell.length_a   1.000
_cell.length_b   1.000
_cell.length_c   1.000
_cell.angle_alpha   90.00
_cell.angle_beta   90.00
_cell.angle_gamma   90.00
#
_symmetry.space_group_name_H-M   'P 1'
#
loop_
_entity.id
_entity.type
_entity.pdbx_description
1 polymer ?
#
loop_
_entity_poly.entity_id
_entity_poly.type
_entity_poly.pdbx_seq_one_letter_code
_entity_poly.pdbx_strand_id
1 'polypeptide(L)'
;EGAAAMFGEGEGGTGLIPSPTGDGQILFKIAEVFEPAGADASSVPDDAQKSFTSGMSDDLLGQLVAQLQTQYDVRIDQTAITQALTR
;
A
#
# COMPACT_ATOMS: atom_id res chain seq x y z
N GLU A 1 -22.91 -9.42 1.66
CA GLU A 1 -22.88 -8.00 1.22
C GLU A 1 -23.45 -7.03 2.26
N GLY A 2 -24.59 -7.31 2.90
CA GLY A 2 -25.20 -6.40 3.87
C GLY A 2 -24.32 -5.95 5.05
N ALA A 3 -23.54 -6.86 5.65
CA ALA A 3 -22.62 -6.49 6.74
C ALA A 3 -21.43 -5.64 6.25
N ALA A 4 -20.92 -5.89 5.03
CA ALA A 4 -19.80 -5.13 4.48
C ALA A 4 -20.17 -3.65 4.27
N ALA A 5 -21.42 -3.37 3.90
CA ALA A 5 -21.92 -1.99 3.79
C ALA A 5 -21.91 -1.23 5.13
N MET A 6 -22.06 -1.92 6.26
CA MET A 6 -22.00 -1.30 7.59
C MET A 6 -20.56 -0.92 7.99
N PHE A 7 -19.55 -1.68 7.52
CA PHE A 7 -18.14 -1.40 7.81
C PHE A 7 -17.50 -0.37 6.87
N GLY A 8 -18.24 0.12 5.86
CA GLY A 8 -17.79 1.19 4.97
C GLY A 8 -18.13 2.60 5.45
N GLU A 9 -18.96 2.73 6.49
CA GLU A 9 -19.48 4.00 7.02
C GLU A 9 -18.90 4.32 8.40
N GLY A 10 -18.72 5.60 8.71
CA GLY A 10 -18.28 6.06 10.03
C GLY A 10 -19.40 6.14 11.07
N GLU A 11 -19.05 6.53 12.31
CA GLU A 11 -20.03 6.78 13.37
C GLU A 11 -21.10 7.79 12.92
N GLY A 12 -22.36 7.48 13.19
CA GLY A 12 -23.50 8.30 12.77
C GLY A 12 -23.90 8.11 11.30
N GLY A 13 -23.10 7.39 10.50
CA GLY A 13 -23.41 7.05 9.11
C GLY A 13 -24.70 6.23 9.00
N THR A 14 -25.38 6.34 7.86
CA THR A 14 -26.66 5.68 7.61
C THR A 14 -26.64 4.99 6.27
N GLY A 15 -27.31 3.84 6.15
CA GLY A 15 -27.38 3.13 4.88
C GLY A 15 -28.58 2.22 4.76
N LEU A 16 -28.76 1.69 3.55
CA LEU A 16 -29.83 0.78 3.18
C LEU A 16 -29.21 -0.50 2.62
N ILE A 17 -29.66 -1.66 3.11
CA ILE A 17 -29.32 -2.96 2.53
C ILE A 17 -30.58 -3.74 2.21
N PRO A 18 -30.60 -4.52 1.11
CA PRO A 18 -31.73 -5.39 0.82
C PRO A 18 -31.89 -6.45 1.92
N SER A 19 -33.15 -6.77 2.25
CA SER A 19 -33.47 -7.85 3.19
C SER A 19 -32.94 -9.19 2.65
N PRO A 20 -32.36 -10.06 3.51
CA PRO A 20 -31.95 -11.42 3.12
C PRO A 20 -33.10 -12.26 2.54
N THR A 21 -34.35 -11.93 2.88
CA THR A 21 -35.55 -12.60 2.39
C THR A 21 -36.08 -12.03 1.07
N GLY A 22 -35.44 -10.99 0.51
CA GLY A 22 -35.77 -10.41 -0.79
C GLY A 22 -36.93 -9.40 -0.80
N ASP A 23 -37.82 -9.45 0.20
CA ASP A 23 -39.07 -8.67 0.19
C ASP A 23 -39.00 -7.32 0.92
N GLY A 24 -37.82 -6.74 1.11
CA GLY A 24 -37.70 -5.49 1.87
C GLY A 24 -36.32 -4.84 1.88
N GLN A 25 -36.23 -3.72 2.60
CA GLN A 25 -35.02 -2.94 2.82
C GLN A 25 -34.80 -2.79 4.32
N ILE A 26 -33.55 -2.86 4.76
CA ILE A 26 -33.12 -2.61 6.13
C ILE A 26 -32.41 -1.26 6.14
N LEU A 27 -33.01 -0.29 6.82
CA LEU A 27 -32.38 1.00 7.13
C LEU A 27 -31.58 0.85 8.42
N PHE A 28 -30.31 1.26 8.39
CA PHE A 28 -29.44 1.24 9.56
C PHE A 28 -28.80 2.61 9.80
N LYS A 29 -28.41 2.83 11.06
CA LYS A 29 -27.55 3.92 11.49
C LYS A 29 -26.42 3.35 12.35
N ILE A 30 -25.18 3.72 12.06
CA ILE A 30 -24.02 3.34 12.85
C ILE A 30 -24.08 4.13 14.16
N ALA A 31 -24.28 3.41 15.26
CA ALA A 31 -24.39 4.02 16.59
C ALA A 31 -23.03 4.44 17.13
N GLU A 32 -22.01 3.62 16.94
CA GLU A 32 -20.67 3.81 17.47
C GLU A 32 -19.68 3.00 16.64
N VAL A 33 -18.44 3.49 16.52
CA VAL A 33 -17.33 2.77 15.88
C VAL A 33 -16.21 2.61 16.90
N PHE A 34 -15.77 1.37 17.10
CA PHE A 34 -14.62 1.06 17.95
C PHE A 34 -13.43 0.68 17.09
N GLU A 35 -12.25 1.12 17.49
CA GLU A 35 -11.01 0.58 16.94
C GLU A 35 -10.93 -0.93 17.30
N PRO A 36 -10.61 -1.82 16.33
CA PRO A 36 -10.52 -3.24 16.61
C PRO A 36 -9.52 -3.50 17.73
N ALA A 37 -9.89 -4.36 18.68
CA ALA A 37 -8.95 -4.82 19.71
C ALA A 37 -7.75 -5.49 18.99
N GLY A 38 -6.60 -4.83 19.03
CA GLY A 38 -5.38 -5.28 18.35
C GLY A 38 -5.04 -4.55 17.04
N ALA A 39 -5.70 -3.45 16.68
CA ALA A 39 -5.27 -2.57 15.59
C ALA A 39 -4.04 -1.71 15.98
N ASP A 40 -2.99 -2.34 16.50
CA ASP A 40 -1.71 -1.69 16.80
C ASP A 40 -0.67 -1.99 15.70
N ALA A 41 0.58 -1.57 15.90
CA ALA A 41 1.65 -1.82 14.93
C ALA A 41 1.85 -3.32 14.61
N SER A 42 1.49 -4.23 15.51
CA SER A 42 1.56 -5.68 15.29
C SER A 42 0.47 -6.21 14.35
N SER A 43 -0.56 -5.41 14.05
CA SER A 43 -1.60 -5.76 13.06
C SER A 43 -1.14 -5.63 11.60
N VAL A 44 -0.03 -4.93 11.36
CA VAL A 44 0.53 -4.78 10.01
C VAL A 44 1.25 -6.08 9.63
N PRO A 45 0.85 -6.78 8.54
CA PRO A 45 1.52 -8.01 8.14
C PRO A 45 3.02 -7.81 7.88
N ASP A 46 3.85 -8.77 8.28
CA ASP A 46 5.31 -8.70 8.13
C ASP A 46 5.75 -8.39 6.69
N ASP A 47 5.06 -8.93 5.69
CA ASP A 47 5.40 -8.70 4.29
C ASP A 47 5.11 -7.27 3.84
N ALA A 48 4.09 -6.62 4.41
CA ALA A 48 3.81 -5.20 4.19
C ALA A 48 4.90 -4.34 4.83
N GLN A 49 5.38 -4.69 6.03
CA GLN A 49 6.49 -3.99 6.69
C GLN A 49 7.79 -4.11 5.88
N LYS A 50 8.11 -5.33 5.42
CA LYS A 50 9.32 -5.60 4.62
C LYS A 50 9.28 -4.88 3.28
N SER A 51 8.18 -4.95 2.56
CA SER A 51 8.03 -4.30 1.25
C SER A 51 8.13 -2.78 1.34
N PHE A 52 7.55 -2.18 2.39
CA PHE A 52 7.72 -0.75 2.67
C PHE A 52 9.19 -0.40 2.91
N THR A 53 9.87 -1.16 3.78
CA THR A 53 11.28 -0.93 4.13
C THR A 53 12.21 -1.09 2.92
N SER A 54 12.00 -2.11 2.09
CA SER A 54 12.80 -2.32 0.88
C SER A 54 12.56 -1.22 -0.14
N GLY A 55 11.31 -0.84 -0.40
CA GLY A 55 10.99 0.23 -1.35
C GLY A 55 11.61 1.57 -0.95
N MET A 56 11.58 1.90 0.34
CA MET A 56 12.22 3.12 0.85
C MET A 56 13.74 3.05 0.74
N SER A 57 14.36 1.89 1.00
CA SER A 57 15.81 1.71 0.87
C SER A 57 16.27 1.84 -0.57
N ASP A 58 15.52 1.27 -1.52
CA ASP A 58 15.82 1.30 -2.95
C ASP A 58 15.69 2.72 -3.52
N ASP A 59 14.67 3.48 -3.11
CA ASP A 59 14.50 4.88 -3.52
C ASP A 59 15.63 5.77 -2.99
N LEU A 60 15.98 5.64 -1.70
CA LEU A 60 17.11 6.37 -1.12
C LEU A 60 18.42 6.03 -1.83
N LEU A 61 18.64 4.76 -2.17
CA LEU A 61 19.80 4.34 -2.95
C LEU A 61 19.76 4.94 -4.36
N GLY A 62 18.62 4.91 -5.03
CA GLY A 62 18.43 5.52 -6.34
C GLY A 62 18.70 7.03 -6.34
N GLN A 63 18.20 7.74 -5.33
CA GLN A 63 18.46 9.17 -5.14
C GLN A 63 19.94 9.46 -4.92
N LEU A 64 20.63 8.64 -4.11
CA LEU A 64 22.08 8.76 -3.92
C LEU A 64 22.84 8.53 -5.23
N VAL A 65 22.49 7.49 -5.99
CA VAL A 65 23.10 7.19 -7.29
C VAL A 65 22.90 8.35 -8.26
N ALA A 66 21.68 8.89 -8.36
CA ALA A 66 21.36 10.02 -9.23
C ALA A 66 22.15 11.29 -8.82
N GLN A 67 22.28 11.55 -7.52
CA GLN A 67 23.06 12.67 -7.01
C GLN A 67 24.55 12.51 -7.38
N LEU A 68 25.11 11.32 -7.19
CA LEU A 68 26.51 11.03 -7.54
C LEU A 68 26.74 11.15 -9.06
N GLN A 69 25.82 10.65 -9.89
CA GLN A 69 25.89 10.79 -11.35
C GLN A 69 25.78 12.26 -11.82
N THR A 70 25.12 13.11 -11.05
CA THR A 70 25.05 14.56 -11.33
C THR A 70 26.35 15.26 -10.93
N GLN A 71 26.95 14.87 -9.80
CA GLN A 71 28.16 15.48 -9.27
C GLN A 71 29.43 15.05 -10.02
N TYR A 72 29.47 13.80 -10.47
CA TYR A 72 30.61 13.20 -11.14
C TYR A 72 30.26 12.87 -12.60
N ASP A 73 31.18 13.15 -13.52
CA ASP A 73 31.04 12.80 -14.92
C ASP A 73 31.18 11.28 -15.13
N VAL A 74 30.04 10.58 -15.06
CA VAL A 74 29.98 9.13 -15.26
C VAL A 74 29.97 8.84 -16.76
N ARG A 75 31.03 8.19 -17.25
CA ARG A 75 31.17 7.78 -18.66
C ARG A 75 31.24 6.27 -18.80
N ILE A 76 30.56 5.75 -19.81
CA ILE A 76 30.65 4.34 -20.19
C ILE A 76 31.91 4.14 -21.05
N ASP A 77 32.79 3.24 -20.63
CA ASP A 77 33.86 2.75 -21.49
C ASP A 77 33.29 1.76 -22.51
N GLN A 78 32.95 2.28 -23.69
CA GLN A 78 32.42 1.47 -24.79
C GLN A 78 33.43 0.42 -25.30
N THR A 79 34.73 0.64 -25.09
CA THR A 79 35.78 -0.29 -25.52
C THR A 79 35.73 -1.55 -24.66
N ALA A 80 35.61 -1.39 -23.34
CA ALA A 80 35.47 -2.50 -22.41
C ALA A 80 34.19 -3.32 -22.68
N ILE A 81 33.06 -2.67 -22.99
CA ILE A 81 31.82 -3.38 -23.36
C ILE A 81 32.01 -4.20 -24.63
N THR A 82 32.63 -3.61 -25.66
CA THR A 82 32.87 -4.30 -26.93
C THR A 82 33.74 -5.54 -26.74
N GLN A 83 34.81 -5.44 -25.93
CA GLN A 83 35.66 -6.58 -25.61
C GLN A 83 34.93 -7.70 -24.83
N ALA A 84 34.02 -7.33 -23.91
CA ALA A 84 33.23 -8.29 -23.15
C ALA A 84 32.21 -9.04 -24.02
N LEU A 85 31.60 -8.38 -25.02
CA LEU A 85 30.63 -8.99 -25.95
C LEU A 85 31.27 -9.91 -26.98
N THR A 86 32.55 -9.73 -27.28
CA THR A 86 33.30 -10.55 -28.25
C THR A 86 33.96 -11.79 -27.64
N ARG A 87 33.81 -12.01 -26.33
CA ARG A 87 34.22 -13.24 -25.64
C ARG A 87 33.07 -14.24 -25.60
#